data_AF-A0A5M5BX78-F1
#
_entry.id   AF-A0A5M5BX78-F1
#
_cell.length_a   1.000
_cell.length_b   1.000
_cell.length_c   1.000
_cell.angle_alpha   90.00
_cell.angle_beta   90.00
_cell.angle_gamma   90.00
#
_symmetry.space_group_name_H-M   'P 1'
#
loop_
_entity.id
_entity.type
_entity.pdbx_description
1 polymer ?
#
loop_
_entity_poly.entity_id
_entity_poly.type
_entity_poly.pdbx_seq_one_letter_code
_entity_poly.pdbx_strand_id
1 'polypeptide(L)' 'MNYGISILFRAIPLAMAIFCFGYGAFIYGYGDDGSRVVAGPVVFSLGMICIALFCTAATIIRQIIHT' A
#
# COMPACT_ATOMS: atom_id res chain seq x y z
N MET A 1 12.70 -7.56 20.01
CA MET A 1 11.40 -7.63 19.31
C MET A 1 11.35 -8.91 18.51
N ASN A 2 10.27 -9.71 18.58
CA ASN A 2 10.19 -10.96 17.82
C ASN A 2 10.29 -10.65 16.31
N TYR A 3 11.18 -11.33 15.59
CA TYR A 3 11.40 -11.12 14.16
C TYR A 3 10.10 -11.27 13.35
N GLY A 4 9.20 -12.14 13.83
CA GLY A 4 7.85 -12.32 13.25
C GLY A 4 6.97 -11.06 13.31
N ILE A 5 7.04 -10.27 14.38
CA ILE A 5 6.26 -9.02 14.49
C ILE A 5 6.80 -7.97 13.51
N SER A 6 8.12 -7.89 13.34
CA SER A 6 8.76 -7.02 12.33
C SER A 6 8.29 -7.34 10.90
N ILE A 7 8.19 -8.63 10.55
CA ILE A 7 7.67 -9.05 9.25
C ILE A 7 6.21 -8.63 9.08
N LEU A 8 5.38 -8.80 10.12
CA LEU A 8 3.95 -8.53 10.05
C LEU A 8 3.66 -7.05 9.73
N PHE A 9 4.34 -6.13 10.41
CA PHE A 9 4.17 -4.68 10.19
C PHE A 9 4.58 -4.22 8.78
N ARG A 10 5.47 -4.96 8.10
CA ARG A 10 5.85 -4.69 6.70
C ARG A 10 4.92 -5.37 5.69
N ALA A 11 4.44 -6.56 6.01
CA ALA A 11 3.58 -7.33 5.12
C ALA A 11 2.20 -6.68 4.95
N ILE A 12 1.65 -6.07 6.00
CA ILE A 12 0.30 -5.47 5.96
C ILE A 12 0.19 -4.33 4.93
N PRO A 13 1.05 -3.29 4.93
CA PRO A 13 1.00 -2.24 3.92
C PRO A 13 1.26 -2.75 2.51
N LEU A 14 2.12 -3.77 2.36
CA LEU A 14 2.43 -4.38 1.06
C LEU A 14 1.22 -5.11 0.47
N ALA A 15 0.50 -5.88 1.30
CA ALA A 15 -0.73 -6.55 0.89
C ALA A 15 -1.81 -5.54 0.47
N MET A 16 -1.97 -4.45 1.22
CA MET A 16 -2.92 -3.38 0.86
C MET A 16 -2.49 -2.60 -0.38
N ALA A 17 -1.19 -2.38 -0.60
CA ALA A 17 -0.70 -1.78 -1.83
C ALA A 17 -1.12 -2.61 -3.05
N ILE A 18 -0.91 -3.93 -3.01
CA ILE A 18 -1.32 -4.83 -4.09
C ILE A 18 -2.83 -4.76 -4.34
N PHE A 19 -3.63 -4.73 -3.28
CA PHE A 19 -5.08 -4.61 -3.39
C PHE A 19 -5.51 -3.27 -4.03
N CYS A 20 -4.95 -2.15 -3.58
CA CYS A 20 -5.25 -0.83 -4.13
C CYS A 20 -4.79 -0.68 -5.59
N PHE A 21 -3.62 -1.20 -5.96
CA PHE A 21 -3.16 -1.19 -7.35
C PHE A 21 -4.08 -2.03 -8.24
N GLY A 22 -4.42 -3.25 -7.82
CA GLY A 22 -5.33 -4.12 -8.56
C GLY A 22 -6.73 -3.54 -8.71
N TYR A 23 -7.32 -3.08 -7.60
CA TYR A 23 -8.68 -2.54 -7.57
C TYR A 23 -8.78 -1.19 -8.29
N GLY A 24 -7.79 -0.31 -8.14
CA GLY A 24 -7.72 0.98 -8.84
C GLY A 24 -7.58 0.81 -10.35
N ALA A 25 -6.72 -0.12 -10.81
CA ALA A 25 -6.60 -0.46 -12.22
C ALA A 25 -7.87 -1.12 -12.77
N PHE A 26 -8.51 -1.99 -11.99
CA PHE A 26 -9.76 -2.65 -12.37
C PHE A 26 -10.91 -1.65 -12.54
N ILE A 27 -11.11 -0.72 -11.59
CA ILE A 27 -12.15 0.31 -11.70
C ILE A 27 -11.90 1.21 -12.91
N TYR A 28 -10.64 1.59 -13.15
CA TYR A 28 -10.28 2.44 -14.28
C TYR A 28 -10.56 1.76 -15.63
N GLY A 29 -10.43 0.43 -15.71
CA GLY A 29 -10.70 -0.34 -16.94
C GLY A 29 -12.18 -0.65 -17.22
N TYR A 30 -13.08 -0.51 -16.23
CA TYR A 30 -14.48 -0.95 -16.35
C TYR A 30 -15.46 0.08 -16.94
N GLY A 31 -15.04 1.30 -17.22
CA GLY A 31 -15.82 2.27 -18.01
C GLY A 31 -15.71 3.73 -17.57
N ASP A 32 -16.18 4.62 -18.45
CA ASP A 32 -16.09 6.09 -18.38
C ASP A 32 -17.17 6.77 -17.52
N ASP A 33 -17.79 6.05 -16.57
CA ASP A 33 -18.70 6.71 -15.63
C ASP A 33 -17.92 7.75 -14.82
N GLY A 34 -18.49 8.96 -14.67
CA GLY A 34 -17.85 10.07 -13.96
C GLY A 34 -17.38 9.73 -12.53
N SER A 35 -18.01 8.75 -11.88
CA SER A 35 -17.59 8.23 -10.58
C SER A 35 -16.36 7.33 -10.65
N ARG A 36 -16.19 6.57 -11.74
CA ARG A 36 -15.10 5.60 -11.94
C ARG A 36 -13.81 6.26 -12.40
N VAL A 37 -13.91 7.31 -13.23
CA VAL A 37 -12.75 8.12 -13.66
C VAL A 37 -12.09 8.87 -12.51
N VAL A 38 -12.83 9.16 -11.43
CA VAL A 38 -12.26 9.73 -10.19
C VAL A 38 -11.82 8.61 -9.24
N ALA A 39 -12.63 7.56 -9.07
CA ALA A 39 -12.33 6.48 -8.13
C ALA A 39 -11.06 5.69 -8.51
N GLY A 40 -10.84 5.39 -9.79
CA GLY A 40 -9.67 4.64 -10.27
C GLY A 40 -8.34 5.29 -9.88
N PRO A 41 -8.08 6.55 -10.29
CA PRO A 41 -6.85 7.27 -9.95
C PRO A 41 -6.65 7.52 -8.45
N VAL A 42 -7.74 7.75 -7.70
CA VAL A 42 -7.66 7.93 -6.24
C VAL A 42 -7.18 6.66 -5.55
N VAL A 43 -7.78 5.50 -5.89
CA VAL A 43 -7.37 4.21 -5.32
C VAL A 43 -5.96 3.84 -5.75
N PHE A 44 -5.57 4.15 -7.00
CA PHE A 44 -4.20 3.97 -7.47
C PHE A 44 -3.18 4.81 -6.68
N SER A 45 -3.52 6.07 -6.38
CA SER A 45 -2.69 6.97 -5.58
C SER A 45 -2.56 6.52 -4.13
N LEU A 46 -3.62 5.95 -3.55
CA LEU A 46 -3.58 5.30 -2.24
C LEU A 46 -2.59 4.11 -2.24
N GLY A 47 -2.48 3.37 -3.34
CA GLY A 47 -1.46 2.33 -3.52
C GLY A 47 -0.02 2.87 -3.39
N MET A 48 0.28 4.04 -3.94
CA MET A 48 1.59 4.70 -3.79
C MET A 48 1.86 5.11 -2.33
N ILE A 49 0.82 5.56 -1.61
CA ILE A 49 0.92 5.89 -0.17
C ILE A 49 1.24 4.62 0.65
N CYS A 50 0.64 3.48 0.33
CA CYS A 50 0.96 2.21 0.99
C CYS A 50 2.43 1.80 0.83
N ILE A 51 3.05 2.07 -0.33
CA ILE A 51 4.49 1.86 -0.55
C ILE A 51 5.33 2.79 0.33
N ALA A 52 4.93 4.07 0.45
CA ALA A 52 5.62 5.01 1.33
C ALA A 52 5.54 4.56 2.81
N LEU A 53 4.40 4.04 3.25
CA LEU A 53 4.24 3.48 4.60
C LEU A 53 5.10 2.23 4.81
N PHE A 54 5.24 1.36 3.80
CA PHE A 54 6.18 0.23 3.86
C PHE A 54 7.62 0.71 4.07
N CYS A 55 8.09 1.70 3.31
CA CYS A 55 9.43 2.27 3.47
C CYS A 55 9.62 2.91 4.86
N THR A 56 8.59 3.61 5.37
CA THR A 56 8.61 4.21 6.71
C THR A 56 8.70 3.14 7.80
N ALA A 57 7.84 2.12 7.76
CA ALA A 57 7.91 0.99 8.68
C ALA A 57 9.27 0.28 8.57
N ALA A 58 9.80 0.15 7.35
CA ALA A 58 11.07 -0.50 7.13
C ALA A 58 12.26 0.24 7.73
N THR A 59 12.29 1.57 7.64
CA THR A 59 13.33 2.40 8.26
C THR A 59 13.18 2.41 9.78
N ILE A 60 11.97 2.62 10.32
CA ILE A 60 11.68 2.58 11.76
C ILE A 60 12.15 1.25 12.36
N ILE A 61 11.72 0.11 11.81
CA ILE A 61 12.11 -1.23 12.28
C ILE A 61 13.63 -1.42 12.27
N ARG A 62 14.31 -0.87 11.26
CA ARG A 62 15.77 -0.92 11.19
C ARG A 62 16.43 -0.08 12.29
N GLN A 63 15.86 1.06 12.69
CA GLN A 63 16.36 1.86 13.82
C GLN A 63 16.20 1.15 15.17
N ILE A 64 15.07 0.46 15.41
CA ILE A 64 14.79 -0.24 16.68
C ILE A 64 15.48 -1.60 16.82
N ILE A 65 15.82 -2.28 15.72
CA ILE A 65 16.55 -3.57 15.77
C ILE A 65 18.07 -3.37 15.72
N HIS A 66 18.54 -2.26 15.17
CA HIS A 66 19.95 -1.97 14.95
C HIS A 66 20.52 -0.92 15.93
N THR A 67 19.87 -0.76 17.10
CA THR A 67 20.44 -0.23 18.35
C THR A 67 20.62 -1.38 19.34
#